data_AF-A0A9Q0TFK8-F1
#
_entry.id   AF-A0A9Q0TFK8-F1
#
_cell.length_a   1.000
_cell.length_b   1.000
_cell.length_c   1.000
_cell.angle_alpha   90.00
_cell.angle_beta   90.00
_cell.angle_gamma   90.00
#
_symmetry.space_group_name_H-M   'P 1'
#
loop_
_entity.id
_entity.type
_entity.pdbx_description
1 polymer ?
#
loop_
_entity_poly.entity_id
_entity_poly.type
_entity_poly.pdbx_seq_one_letter_code
_entity_poly.pdbx_strand_id
1 'polypeptide(L)' 'MIKSSKDTRYANDSVVTHDGLKFPCWSMQDLTSFRQKLGDGGSIF' A
#
# COMPACT_ATOMS: atom_id res chain seq x y z
N MET A 1 4.39 3.03 -1.95
CA MET A 1 3.87 1.87 -2.72
C MET A 1 2.60 1.38 -2.07
N ILE A 2 1.59 0.98 -2.85
CA ILE A 2 0.31 0.47 -2.32
C ILE A 2 0.07 -0.92 -2.88
N LYS A 3 -0.47 -1.80 -2.04
CA LYS A 3 -0.94 -3.12 -2.45
C LYS A 3 -2.35 -3.34 -1.92
N SER A 4 -3.12 -4.18 -2.61
CA SER A 4 -4.41 -4.65 -2.08
C SER A 4 -4.18 -5.45 -0.79
N SER A 5 -5.02 -5.23 0.21
CA SER A 5 -5.04 -6.03 1.44
C SER A 5 -5.50 -7.48 1.22
N LYS A 6 -6.00 -7.79 0.02
CA LYS A 6 -6.29 -9.16 -0.39
C LYS A 6 -5.01 -9.94 -0.74
N ASP A 7 -3.93 -9.26 -1.12
CA ASP A 7 -2.66 -9.92 -1.33
C ASP A 7 -1.96 -10.10 0.02
N THR A 8 -2.09 -11.29 0.61
CA THR A 8 -1.43 -11.69 1.86
C THR A 8 -0.22 -12.59 1.63
N ARG A 9 0.21 -12.76 0.37
CA ARG A 9 1.35 -13.63 0.06
C ARG A 9 2.63 -12.96 0.56
N TYR A 10 3.41 -13.72 1.32
CA TYR A 10 4.70 -13.35 1.92
C TYR A 10 4.68 -12.26 3.00
N ALA A 11 3.97 -11.15 2.81
CA ALA A 11 3.83 -10.07 3.80
C ALA A 11 2.62 -9.17 3.51
N ASN A 12 2.04 -8.60 4.57
CA ASN A 12 0.93 -7.65 4.48
C ASN A 12 1.41 -6.19 4.41
N ASP A 13 2.51 -5.87 5.08
CA ASP A 13 3.11 -4.53 5.16
C ASP A 13 4.22 -4.29 4.13
N SER A 14 4.53 -5.29 3.31
CA SER A 14 5.62 -5.25 2.35
C SER A 14 5.24 -5.89 1.02
N VAL A 15 5.80 -5.35 -0.08
CA VAL A 15 5.89 -6.07 -1.36
C VAL A 15 7.19 -6.86 -1.35
N VAL A 16 7.08 -8.16 -1.60
CA VAL A 16 8.23 -9.07 -1.58
C VAL A 16 8.50 -9.55 -3.01
N THR A 17 9.71 -9.34 -3.50
CA THR A 17 10.16 -9.85 -4.79
C THR A 17 10.56 -11.32 -4.70
N HIS A 18 10.65 -12.00 -5.85
CA HIS A 18 11.00 -13.44 -5.87
C HIS A 18 12.40 -13.76 -5.32
N ASP A 19 13.33 -12.79 -5.40
CA ASP A 19 14.67 -12.86 -4.79
C ASP A 19 14.68 -12.44 -3.31
N GLY A 20 13.51 -12.17 -2.71
CA GLY A 20 13.34 -11.97 -1.27
C GLY A 20 13.51 -10.53 -0.78
N LEU A 21 13.72 -9.55 -1.66
CA LEU A 21 13.77 -8.14 -1.26
C LEU A 21 12.39 -7.67 -0.78
N LYS A 22 12.38 -6.86 0.27
CA LYS A 22 11.16 -6.35 0.90
C LYS A 22 11.10 -4.84 0.79
N PHE A 23 10.00 -4.34 0.23
CA PHE A 23 9.72 -2.92 0.11
C PHE A 23 8.51 -2.55 0.96
N PRO A 24 8.62 -1.62 1.92
CA PRO A 24 7.49 -1.18 2.73
C PRO A 24 6.34 -0.68 1.84
N CYS A 25 5.12 -1.08 2.18
CA CYS A 25 3.93 -0.69 1.42
C CYS A 25 2.73 -0.46 2.32
N TRP A 26 1.78 0.31 1.81
CA TRP A 26 0.48 0.44 2.46
C TRP A 26 -0.49 -0.58 1.88
N SER A 27 -0.95 -1.46 2.75
CA SER A 27 -2.05 -2.38 2.48
C SER A 27 -3.39 -1.63 2.53
N MET A 28 -4.22 -1.81 1.51
CA MET A 28 -5.49 -1.09 1.37
C MET A 28 -6.63 -2.02 0.99
N GLN A 29 -7.76 -1.89 1.66
CA GLN A 29 -8.97 -2.67 1.40
C GLN A 29 -9.57 -2.37 0.02
N ASP A 30 -9.58 -1.10 -0.35
CA ASP A 30 -10.13 -0.57 -1.60
C ASP A 30 -9.37 0.69 -2.06
N LEU A 31 -9.59 1.09 -3.31
CA LEU A 31 -8.93 2.26 -3.91
C LEU A 31 -9.56 3.59 -3.47
N THR A 32 -10.82 3.61 -3.02
CA THR A 32 -11.49 4.84 -2.55
C THR A 32 -10.85 5.33 -1.25
N SER A 33 -10.45 4.40 -0.39
CA SER A 33 -9.66 4.65 0.83
C SER A 33 -8.33 5.35 0.55
N PHE A 34 -7.79 5.30 -0.68
CA PHE A 34 -6.50 5.93 -1.03
C PHE A 34 -6.57 7.45 -0.90
N ARG A 35 -7.67 8.03 -1.37
CA ARG A 35 -7.89 9.47 -1.33
C ARG A 35 -8.10 9.97 0.10
N GLN A 36 -8.79 9.19 0.94
CA GLN A 36 -8.96 9.49 2.37
C GLN A 36 -7.62 9.51 3.13
N LYS A 37 -6.66 8.63 2.77
CA LYS A 37 -5.34 8.60 3.41
C LYS A 37 -4.39 9.71 2.96
N LEU A 38 -4.54 10.22 1.75
CA LEU A 38 -3.72 11.33 1.24
C LEU A 38 -4.23 12.72 1.66
N GLY A 39 -5.41 12.81 2.27
CA GLY A 39 -6.05 14.06 2.65
C GLY A 39 -6.89 14.63 1.52
N ASP A 40 -8.10 15.09 1.85
CA ASP A 40 -9.12 15.54 0.90
C ASP A 40 -8.90 16.98 0.39
N GLY A 41 -7.64 17.42 0.31
CA GLY A 41 -7.31 18.78 -0.10
C GLY A 41 -5.86 18.85 -0.57
N GLY A 42 -5.67 19.20 -1.84
CA GLY A 42 -4.34 19.55 -2.32
C GLY A 42 -3.78 20.70 -1.48
N SER A 43 -2.77 20.42 -0.66
CA SER A 43 -1.84 21.36 -0.01
C SER A 43 -0.91 20.57 0.93
N ILE A 44 -0.07 19.66 0.41
CA ILE A 44 1.20 19.29 1.07
C ILE A 44 2.27 18.99 0.00
N PHE A 45 2.46 19.96 -0.88
CA PHE A 45 3.79 20.38 -1.34
C PHE A 45 3.89 21.88 -1.02
#